data_AF-A0A730AUB3-F1
#
_entry.id   AF-A0A730AUB3-F1
#
_cell.length_a   1.000
_cell.length_b   1.000
_cell.length_c   1.000
_cell.angle_alpha   90.00
_cell.angle_beta   90.00
_cell.angle_gamma   90.00
#
_symmetry.space_group_name_H-M   'P 1'
#
loop_
_entity.id
_entity.type
_entity.pdbx_description
1 polymer ?
#
loop_
_entity_poly.entity_id
_entity_poly.type
_entity_poly.pdbx_seq_one_letter_code
_entity_poly.pdbx_strand_id
1 'polypeptide(L)' 'MNRIYKLKFDKRRNELVIVSEITAGAGKERSTGHIADLTALSP' A
#
# COMPACT_ATOMS: atom_id res chain seq x y z
N MET A 1 -6.75 -1.24 16.83
CA MET A 1 -5.89 -2.20 16.13
C MET A 1 -5.59 -1.63 14.76
N ASN A 2 -4.37 -1.18 14.49
CA ASN A 2 -4.03 -0.63 13.18
C ASN A 2 -3.77 -1.79 12.23
N ARG A 3 -4.48 -1.83 11.10
CA ARG A 3 -4.31 -2.85 10.05
C ARG A 3 -3.54 -2.23 8.89
N ILE A 4 -2.56 -2.95 8.36
CA ILE A 4 -1.78 -2.53 7.20
C ILE A 4 -2.20 -3.41 6.02
N TYR A 5 -2.39 -2.82 4.85
CA TYR A 5 -2.82 -3.54 3.65
C TYR A 5 -1.83 -3.36 2.51
N LYS A 6 -1.70 -4.40 1.67
CA LYS A 6 -1.04 -4.32 0.37
C LYS A 6 -2.07 -3.92 -0.69
N LEU A 7 -1.81 -2.83 -1.40
CA LEU A 7 -2.63 -2.35 -2.50
C LEU A 7 -1.96 -2.66 -3.85
N LYS A 8 -2.77 -2.85 -4.90
CA LYS A 8 -2.34 -2.81 -6.30
C LYS A 8 -3.27 -1.90 -7.09
N PHE A 9 -2.72 -1.13 -8.02
CA PHE A 9 -3.53 -0.35 -8.94
C PHE A 9 -4.13 -1.26 -10.03
N ASP A 10 -5.45 -1.32 -10.09
CA ASP A 10 -6.17 -2.00 -11.17
C ASP A 10 -6.47 -1.00 -12.28
N LYS A 11 -5.69 -1.07 -13.37
CA LYS A 11 -5.87 -0.20 -14.54
C LYS A 11 -7.25 -0.32 -15.18
N ARG A 12 -7.89 -1.51 -15.12
CA ARG A 12 -9.21 -1.73 -15.71
C ARG A 12 -10.30 -0.96 -14.96
N ARG A 13 -10.15 -0.86 -13.64
CA ARG A 13 -11.10 -0.14 -12.77
C ARG A 13 -10.64 1.29 -12.45
N ASN A 14 -9.40 1.61 -12.79
CA ASN A 14 -8.75 2.88 -12.48
C ASN A 14 -8.74 3.19 -10.97
N GLU A 15 -8.52 2.17 -10.14
CA GLU A 15 -8.58 2.27 -8.67
C GLU A 15 -7.48 1.44 -7.97
N LEU A 16 -7.19 1.77 -6.71
CA LEU A 16 -6.32 0.97 -5.84
C LEU A 16 -7.15 -0.12 -5.15
N VAL A 17 -6.78 -1.38 -5.35
CA VAL A 17 -7.46 -2.56 -4.79
C VAL A 17 -6.60 -3.22 -3.73
N ILE A 18 -7.21 -3.60 -2.59
CA ILE A 18 -6.56 -4.39 -1.54
C ILE A 18 -6.36 -5.82 -2.04
N VAL A 19 -5.13 -6.32 -1.95
CA VAL A 19 -4.80 -7.69 -2.36
C VAL A 19 -4.33 -8.57 -1.20
N SER A 20 -3.97 -7.98 -0.06
CA SER A 20 -3.59 -8.71 1.16
C SER A 20 -3.62 -7.80 2.37
N GLU A 21 -3.93 -8.35 3.54
CA GLU A 21 -3.56 -7.75 4.83
C GLU A 21 -2.10 -8.10 5.14
N ILE A 22 -1.36 -7.14 5.70
CA ILE A 22 0.00 -7.31 6.22
C ILE A 22 -0.13 -7.30 7.75
N THR A 23 -0.14 -8.48 8.35
CA THR A 23 -0.05 -8.61 9.81
C THR A 23 1.38 -8.27 10.24
N ALA A 24 1.53 -7.36 11.21
CA ALA A 24 2.81 -7.09 11.84
C ALA A 24 3.24 -8.31 12.68
N GLY A 25 3.81 -9.33 12.03
CA GLY A 25 4.54 -10.38 12.71
C GLY A 25 5.75 -9.76 13.42
N ALA A 26 6.02 -10.20 14.65
CA ALA A 26 6.96 -9.64 15.63
C ALA A 26 8.46 -9.59 15.23
N GLY A 27 8.81 -9.34 13.97
CA GLY A 27 10.18 -9.37 13.48
C GLY A 27 10.52 -8.34 12.40
N LYS A 28 9.68 -7.35 12.12
CA LYS A 28 10.03 -6.32 11.12
C LYS A 28 9.44 -4.95 11.44
N GLU A 29 9.94 -4.34 12.51
CA GLU A 29 10.02 -2.88 12.55
C GLU A 29 10.77 -2.39 11.30
N ARG A 30 10.28 -1.30 10.68
CA ARG A 30 10.89 -0.58 9.55
C ARG A 30 10.66 -1.18 8.16
N SER A 31 9.43 -1.13 7.69
CA SER A 31 9.16 -0.91 6.26
C SER A 31 7.71 -0.46 6.04
N THR A 32 7.30 0.63 6.69
CA THR A 32 6.23 1.45 6.13
C THR A 32 6.84 2.14 4.93
N GLY A 33 6.70 1.53 3.74
CA GLY A 33 7.18 2.12 2.50
C GLY A 33 6.63 3.52 2.37
N HIS A 34 7.51 4.53 2.45
CA HIS A 34 7.15 5.92 2.25
C HIS A 34 6.56 6.04 0.85
N ILE A 35 5.27 6.36 0.75
CA ILE A 35 4.64 6.78 -0.51
C ILE A 35 5.10 8.22 -0.77
N ALA A 36 6.38 8.39 -1.07
CA ALA A 36 6.97 9.63 -1.53
C ALA A 36 7.02 9.59 -3.06
N ASP A 37 5.87 9.49 -3.72
CA ASP A 37 5.79 9.79 -5.17
C ASP A 37 4.36 9.91 -5.76
N LEU A 38 3.32 10.05 -4.94
CA LEU A 38 1.97 10.32 -5.47
C LEU A 38 1.84 11.69 -6.16
N THR A 39 2.84 12.56 -6.02
CA THR A 39 2.94 13.85 -6.73
C THR A 39 3.44 13.73 -8.18
N ALA A 40 3.90 12.56 -8.62
CA ALA A 40 4.31 12.33 -10.02
C ALA A 40 3.16 11.96 -10.96
N LEU A 41 1.91 11.91 -10.46
CA LEU A 41 0.71 11.56 -11.22
C LEU A 41 -0.25 12.77 -11.37
N SER A 42 0.30 13.93 -11.71
CA SER A 42 -0.47 15.03 -12.33
C SER A 42 -0.29 14.98 -13.84
N PRO A 43 -1.32 15.38 -14.62
CA PRO A 43 -1.60 14.93 -16.01
C PRO A 43 -0.51 15.25 -17.04
#